data_AF-A0A7H0I7H2-F1
#
_entry.id   AF-A0A7H0I7H2-F1
#
_cell.length_a   1.000
_cell.length_b   1.000
_cell.length_c   1.000
_cell.angle_alpha   90.00
_cell.angle_beta   90.00
_cell.angle_gamma   90.00
#
_symmetry.space_group_name_H-M   'P 1'
#
loop_
_entity.id
_entity.type
_entity.pdbx_description
1 polymer ?
#
loop_
_entity_poly.entity_id
_entity_poly.type
_entity_poly.pdbx_seq_one_letter_code
_entity_poly.pdbx_strand_id
1 'polypeptide(L)'
;MTLTPTSPNPEEPAPPPAKRRGRPPESIEPEIGPTHRAWLEPVRTRLFASGLTLDELVCRSGYSKTRISELLRGKGYYPGWAITYSVVRALDIPVRPVRRLWTSAAHEAHKSPGWIENRIDDARPPDSELPPVAHRGFTEAMLAPYTAYAHAFLQSERRARATVGEVFDILWLTWDQAIAAPDTRRHAWHLLRGRVLHRAHRRPDGRPDLRAAAFATEAQARIDDLGERFAHIERFSHFFDAVAALPEDQRDVVVLRYLCGIHRDAVPGVLGLSPAIAHTLDHHARWALEGQGLPHPDDPGATTP
;
A
#
# COMPACT_ATOMS: atom_id res chain seq x y z
N MET A 1 -20.80 -13.06 80.73
CA MET A 1 -19.53 -12.46 80.27
C MET A 1 -18.79 -13.55 79.50
N THR A 2 -18.89 -13.53 78.18
CA THR A 2 -18.31 -14.54 77.29
C THR A 2 -17.47 -13.78 76.27
N LEU A 3 -16.16 -14.01 76.28
CA LEU A 3 -15.19 -13.45 75.35
C LEU A 3 -15.14 -14.34 74.10
N THR A 4 -15.35 -13.79 72.92
CA THR A 4 -15.03 -14.42 71.64
C THR A 4 -13.81 -13.72 71.04
N PRO A 5 -12.80 -14.44 70.53
CA PRO A 5 -11.59 -13.84 69.98
C PRO A 5 -11.80 -13.46 68.51
N THR A 6 -11.40 -12.24 68.14
CA THR A 6 -11.31 -11.79 66.74
C THR A 6 -10.02 -12.32 66.13
N SER A 7 -10.13 -13.21 65.14
CA SER A 7 -9.00 -13.57 64.27
C SER A 7 -8.69 -12.43 63.28
N PRO A 8 -7.42 -12.18 62.92
CA PRO A 8 -7.05 -11.18 61.92
C PRO A 8 -7.32 -11.71 60.51
N ASN A 9 -7.91 -10.86 59.67
CA ASN A 9 -8.15 -11.11 58.25
C ASN A 9 -6.79 -11.12 57.50
N PRO A 10 -6.56 -12.01 56.51
CA PRO A 10 -5.31 -12.04 55.76
C PRO A 10 -5.20 -10.79 54.87
N GLU A 11 -4.06 -10.10 54.93
CA GLU A 11 -3.69 -9.01 54.04
C GLU A 11 -3.75 -9.49 52.58
N GLU A 12 -4.63 -8.86 51.81
CA GLU A 12 -4.73 -9.07 50.36
C GLU A 12 -3.46 -8.54 49.68
N PRO A 13 -2.79 -9.30 48.79
CA PRO A 13 -1.56 -8.86 48.17
C PRO A 13 -1.80 -7.65 47.26
N ALA A 14 -0.96 -6.62 47.44
CA ALA A 14 -1.05 -5.38 46.70
C ALA A 14 -1.06 -5.62 45.17
N PRO A 15 -1.89 -4.89 44.40
CA PRO A 15 -1.95 -5.04 42.95
C PRO A 15 -0.59 -4.72 42.31
N PRO A 16 -0.18 -5.47 41.27
CA PRO A 16 1.10 -5.25 40.60
C PRO A 16 1.16 -3.83 40.03
N PRO A 17 2.34 -3.18 40.05
CA PRO A 17 2.49 -1.81 39.58
C PRO A 17 2.10 -1.71 38.11
N ALA A 18 1.20 -0.78 37.80
CA ALA A 18 0.79 -0.48 36.44
C ALA A 18 2.04 -0.13 35.60
N LYS A 19 2.35 -0.95 34.58
CA LYS A 19 3.42 -0.67 33.62
C LYS A 19 3.13 0.69 32.99
N ARG A 20 3.93 1.71 33.35
CA ARG A 20 3.85 3.05 32.76
C ARG A 20 4.11 2.93 31.27
N ARG A 21 3.07 3.06 30.44
CA ARG A 21 3.20 3.12 28.99
C ARG A 21 4.15 4.26 28.63
N GLY A 22 5.21 3.96 27.87
CA GLY A 22 6.16 4.97 27.41
C GLY A 22 5.46 6.08 26.62
N ARG A 23 5.95 7.32 26.75
CA ARG A 23 5.45 8.46 25.95
C ARG A 23 5.57 8.11 24.46
N PRO A 24 4.55 8.42 23.64
CA PRO A 24 4.64 8.23 22.20
C PRO A 24 5.84 8.93 21.58
N PRO A 25 6.60 8.28 20.66
CA PRO A 25 7.51 8.99 19.78
C PRO A 25 6.78 10.15 19.08
N GLU A 26 7.49 11.27 18.95
CA GLU A 26 7.02 12.44 18.19
C GLU A 26 6.62 12.07 16.76
N SER A 27 5.85 12.94 16.12
CA SER A 27 5.37 12.75 14.74
C SER A 27 6.51 12.39 13.79
N ILE A 28 6.18 11.59 12.77
CA ILE A 28 7.10 11.31 11.67
C ILE A 28 7.37 12.61 10.93
N GLU A 29 8.62 12.85 10.53
CA GLU A 29 9.02 14.03 9.76
C GLU A 29 8.16 14.17 8.48
N PRO A 30 7.67 15.38 8.16
CA PRO A 30 6.75 15.58 7.02
C PRO A 30 7.44 15.35 5.67
N GLU A 31 8.76 15.47 5.61
CA GLU A 31 9.55 15.36 4.37
C GLU A 31 9.84 13.92 3.95
N ILE A 32 9.61 12.92 4.82
CA ILE A 32 9.93 11.55 4.41
C ILE A 32 8.97 11.06 3.31
N GLY A 33 9.54 10.36 2.34
CA GLY A 33 8.78 9.82 1.22
C GLY A 33 7.77 8.74 1.66
N PRO A 34 6.73 8.50 0.83
CA PRO A 34 5.66 7.56 1.15
C PRO A 34 6.16 6.12 1.29
N THR A 35 7.28 5.75 0.68
CA THR A 35 7.84 4.39 0.77
C THR A 35 8.59 4.23 2.08
N HIS A 36 9.26 5.27 2.56
CA HIS A 36 9.83 5.29 3.90
C HIS A 36 8.74 5.19 4.98
N ARG A 37 7.64 5.95 4.85
CA ARG A 37 6.48 5.82 5.76
C ARG A 37 5.90 4.40 5.77
N ALA A 38 5.86 3.74 4.62
CA ALA A 38 5.21 2.44 4.43
C ALA A 38 5.70 1.35 5.39
N TRP A 39 6.99 1.33 5.72
CA TRP A 39 7.53 0.38 6.70
C TRP A 39 7.66 1.00 8.10
N LEU A 40 7.87 2.31 8.20
CA LEU A 40 8.05 2.99 9.48
C LEU A 40 6.76 3.07 10.31
N GLU A 41 5.62 3.30 9.67
CA GLU A 41 4.32 3.37 10.35
C GLU A 41 3.93 2.03 11.00
N PRO A 42 3.98 0.87 10.30
CA PRO A 42 3.77 -0.42 10.95
C PRO A 42 4.73 -0.69 12.11
N VAL A 43 6.01 -0.31 11.98
CA VAL A 43 7.00 -0.46 13.06
C VAL A 43 6.61 0.36 14.29
N ARG A 44 6.22 1.62 14.11
CA ARG A 44 5.73 2.47 15.20
C ARG A 44 4.47 1.90 15.83
N THR A 45 3.48 1.52 15.01
CA THR A 45 2.21 0.94 15.49
C THR A 45 2.44 -0.31 16.32
N ARG A 46 3.36 -1.19 15.89
CA ARG A 46 3.73 -2.40 16.66
C ARG A 46 4.43 -2.05 17.97
N LEU A 47 5.35 -1.08 17.97
CA LEU A 47 5.97 -0.59 19.20
C LEU A 47 4.91 -0.12 20.21
N PHE A 48 3.95 0.68 19.75
CA PHE A 48 2.83 1.14 20.59
C PHE A 48 1.98 0.00 21.13
N ALA A 49 1.62 -0.96 20.27
CA ALA A 49 0.82 -2.12 20.65
C ALA A 49 1.56 -3.06 21.62
N SER A 50 2.89 -3.16 21.49
CA SER A 50 3.71 -4.04 22.33
C SER A 50 3.81 -3.58 23.80
N GLY A 51 3.52 -2.29 24.06
CA GLY A 51 3.69 -1.69 25.38
C GLY A 51 5.15 -1.51 25.82
N LEU A 52 6.11 -1.80 24.94
CA LEU A 52 7.53 -1.62 25.22
C LEU A 52 7.88 -0.14 25.32
N THR A 53 8.73 0.18 26.28
CA THR A 53 9.38 1.47 26.44
C THR A 53 10.57 1.60 25.51
N LEU A 54 10.99 2.84 25.23
CA LEU A 54 12.23 3.08 24.48
C LEU A 54 13.45 2.46 25.16
N ASP A 55 13.50 2.43 26.50
CA ASP A 55 14.64 1.89 27.24
C ASP A 55 14.70 0.35 27.13
N GLU A 56 13.54 -0.33 27.11
CA GLU A 56 13.49 -1.77 26.78
C GLU A 56 13.94 -2.03 25.34
N LEU A 57 13.59 -1.16 24.40
CA LEU A 57 14.03 -1.29 23.00
C LEU A 57 15.54 -1.04 22.84
N VAL A 58 16.12 -0.13 23.62
CA VAL A 58 17.59 0.06 23.73
C VAL A 58 18.25 -1.25 24.18
N CYS A 59 17.76 -1.85 25.27
CA CYS A 59 18.31 -3.11 25.78
C CYS A 59 18.23 -4.26 24.77
N ARG A 60 17.15 -4.33 23.99
CA ARG A 60 16.94 -5.42 23.01
C ARG A 60 17.69 -5.22 21.69
N SER A 61 17.80 -3.97 21.23
CA SER A 61 18.39 -3.68 19.91
C SER A 61 19.89 -3.38 19.96
N GLY A 62 20.43 -3.03 21.14
CA GLY A 62 21.83 -2.64 21.31
C GLY A 62 22.16 -1.23 20.79
N TYR A 63 21.16 -0.46 20.35
CA TYR A 63 21.35 0.91 19.87
C TYR A 63 20.97 1.94 20.93
N SER A 64 21.60 3.12 20.88
CA SER A 64 21.30 4.20 21.82
C SER A 64 19.88 4.75 21.63
N LYS A 65 19.31 5.27 22.72
CA LYS A 65 17.97 5.87 22.74
C LYS A 65 17.79 6.95 21.68
N THR A 66 18.82 7.77 21.47
CA THR A 66 18.84 8.82 20.44
C THR A 66 18.69 8.23 19.04
N ARG A 67 19.50 7.21 18.68
CA ARG A 67 19.44 6.61 17.33
C ARG A 67 18.12 5.91 17.05
N ILE A 68 17.55 5.24 18.06
CA ILE A 68 16.23 4.62 17.96
C ILE A 68 15.15 5.70 17.78
N SER A 69 15.23 6.79 18.54
CA SER A 69 14.28 7.90 18.41
C SER A 69 14.37 8.56 17.03
N GLU A 70 15.58 8.76 16.48
CA GLU A 70 15.78 9.29 15.13
C GLU A 70 15.18 8.37 14.07
N LEU A 71 15.44 7.05 14.17
CA LEU A 71 14.84 6.03 13.30
C LEU A 71 13.31 6.13 13.32
N LEU A 72 12.71 6.12 14.52
CA LEU A 72 11.25 6.11 14.69
C LEU A 72 10.58 7.40 14.20
N ARG A 73 11.32 8.50 14.08
CA ARG A 73 10.82 9.76 13.52
C ARG A 73 11.09 9.90 12.02
N GLY A 74 11.93 9.04 11.47
CA GLY A 74 12.44 9.21 10.10
C GLY A 74 13.33 10.45 9.97
N LYS A 75 14.00 10.86 11.06
CA LYS A 75 14.80 12.10 11.09
C LYS A 75 16.23 11.86 10.61
N GLY A 76 16.74 12.78 9.79
CA GLY A 76 18.13 12.77 9.32
C GLY A 76 18.33 11.93 8.07
N TYR A 77 19.51 11.29 7.95
CA TYR A 77 19.84 10.45 6.81
C TYR A 77 19.00 9.16 6.79
N TYR A 78 18.79 8.62 5.59
CA TYR A 78 18.13 7.33 5.42
C TYR A 78 18.80 6.25 6.31
N PRO A 79 18.03 5.56 7.18
CA PRO A 79 18.59 4.72 8.22
C PRO A 79 19.33 3.52 7.63
N GLY A 80 20.47 3.15 8.22
CA GLY A 80 21.18 1.91 7.86
C GLY A 80 20.34 0.68 8.20
N TRP A 81 20.52 -0.39 7.43
CA TRP A 81 19.72 -1.60 7.61
C TRP A 81 19.94 -2.28 8.97
N ALA A 82 21.16 -2.30 9.51
CA ALA A 82 21.44 -2.97 10.79
C ALA A 82 20.58 -2.45 11.96
N ILE A 83 20.39 -1.12 12.08
CA ILE A 83 19.53 -0.57 13.14
C ILE A 83 18.06 -0.89 12.91
N THR A 84 17.59 -0.79 11.66
CA THR A 84 16.22 -1.17 11.29
C THR A 84 15.96 -2.63 11.60
N TYR A 85 16.87 -3.53 11.20
CA TYR A 85 16.82 -4.95 11.45
C TYR A 85 16.72 -5.26 12.95
N SER A 86 17.62 -4.70 13.77
CA SER A 86 17.60 -4.94 15.22
C SER A 86 16.31 -4.48 15.89
N VAL A 87 15.76 -3.33 15.48
CA VAL A 87 14.47 -2.83 16.01
C VAL A 87 13.30 -3.71 15.57
N VAL A 88 13.24 -4.08 14.30
CA VAL A 88 12.20 -4.96 13.73
C VAL A 88 12.20 -6.33 14.43
N ARG A 89 13.38 -6.91 14.65
CA ARG A 89 13.55 -8.16 15.40
C ARG A 89 13.11 -8.02 16.86
N ALA A 90 13.47 -6.93 17.53
CA ALA A 90 13.07 -6.68 18.92
C ALA A 90 11.56 -6.52 19.12
N LEU A 91 10.84 -6.15 18.06
CA LEU A 91 9.38 -5.96 18.02
C LEU A 91 8.61 -7.15 17.45
N ASP A 92 9.31 -8.24 17.10
CA ASP A 92 8.74 -9.44 16.48
C ASP A 92 7.91 -9.09 15.22
N ILE A 93 8.47 -8.21 14.38
CA ILE A 93 7.90 -7.83 13.09
C ILE A 93 8.54 -8.68 12.00
N PRO A 94 7.77 -9.15 10.99
CA PRO A 94 8.33 -9.87 9.86
C PRO A 94 9.43 -9.08 9.14
N VAL A 95 10.64 -9.63 9.08
CA VAL A 95 11.84 -8.91 8.57
C VAL A 95 11.82 -8.75 7.06
N ARG A 96 11.38 -9.77 6.32
CA ARG A 96 11.40 -9.80 4.85
C ARG A 96 10.57 -8.68 4.20
N PRO A 97 9.29 -8.46 4.55
CA PRO A 97 8.54 -7.34 3.99
C PRO A 97 9.15 -5.99 4.39
N VAL A 98 9.65 -5.83 5.62
CA VAL A 98 10.36 -4.59 6.01
C VAL A 98 11.62 -4.39 5.17
N ARG A 99 12.40 -5.44 4.91
CA ARG A 99 13.61 -5.34 4.06
C ARG A 99 13.26 -4.87 2.66
N ARG A 100 12.25 -5.46 2.02
CA ARG A 100 11.83 -5.08 0.67
C ARG A 100 11.36 -3.62 0.62
N LEU A 101 10.53 -3.21 1.57
CA LEU A 101 10.07 -1.82 1.68
C LEU A 101 11.21 -0.85 2.02
N TRP A 102 12.14 -1.26 2.87
CA TRP A 102 13.34 -0.49 3.21
C TRP A 102 14.24 -0.33 1.98
N THR A 103 14.38 -1.35 1.14
CA THR A 103 15.11 -1.25 -0.14
C THR A 103 14.42 -0.29 -1.10
N SER A 104 13.10 -0.41 -1.30
CA SER A 104 12.35 0.52 -2.14
C SER A 104 12.46 1.97 -1.65
N ALA A 105 12.36 2.18 -0.33
CA ALA A 105 12.51 3.50 0.28
C ALA A 105 13.94 4.05 0.19
N ALA A 106 14.96 3.19 0.17
CA ALA A 106 16.34 3.60 -0.08
C ALA A 106 16.50 4.13 -1.52
N HIS A 107 15.89 3.47 -2.50
CA HIS A 107 15.85 3.96 -3.88
C HIS A 107 15.09 5.28 -4.01
N GLU A 108 13.95 5.43 -3.31
CA GLU A 108 13.20 6.69 -3.22
C GLU A 108 14.05 7.81 -2.62
N ALA A 109 14.91 7.50 -1.64
CA ALA A 109 15.87 8.42 -1.04
C ALA A 109 17.18 8.57 -1.85
N HIS A 110 17.16 8.18 -3.14
CA HIS A 110 18.28 8.27 -4.08
C HIS A 110 19.57 7.58 -3.62
N LYS A 111 19.47 6.47 -2.88
CA LYS A 111 20.62 5.64 -2.53
C LYS A 111 21.03 4.75 -3.70
N SER A 112 22.34 4.61 -3.92
CA SER A 112 22.88 3.76 -4.99
C SER A 112 22.68 2.28 -4.66
N PRO A 113 22.59 1.40 -5.67
CA PRO A 113 22.50 -0.05 -5.46
C PRO A 113 23.62 -0.61 -4.58
N GLY A 114 24.88 -0.20 -4.83
CA GLY A 114 26.02 -0.65 -4.01
C GLY A 114 25.95 -0.18 -2.55
N TRP A 115 25.37 1.00 -2.28
CA TRP A 115 25.11 1.42 -0.90
C TRP A 115 24.07 0.52 -0.23
N ILE A 116 23.01 0.16 -0.95
CA ILE A 116 21.93 -0.69 -0.44
C ILE A 116 22.45 -2.09 -0.13
N GLU A 117 23.22 -2.68 -1.04
CA GLU A 117 23.83 -4.00 -0.86
C GLU A 117 24.75 -4.04 0.36
N ASN A 118 25.70 -3.10 0.44
CA ASN A 118 26.61 -2.99 1.59
C ASN A 118 25.86 -2.87 2.92
N ARG A 119 24.75 -2.12 2.94
CA ARG A 119 23.94 -1.98 4.16
C ARG A 119 23.19 -3.25 4.51
N ILE A 120 22.65 -3.96 3.52
CA ILE A 120 21.96 -5.24 3.76
C ILE A 120 22.93 -6.27 4.35
N ASP A 121 24.19 -6.28 3.89
CA ASP A 121 25.21 -7.20 4.38
C ASP A 121 25.63 -6.92 5.84
N ASP A 122 25.40 -5.70 6.37
CA ASP A 122 25.61 -5.38 7.79
C ASP A 122 24.74 -6.27 8.72
N ALA A 123 23.62 -6.81 8.23
CA ALA A 123 22.72 -7.67 9.01
C ALA A 123 21.90 -8.63 8.12
N ARG A 124 22.29 -9.90 8.09
CA ARG A 124 21.61 -10.91 7.26
C ARG A 124 20.26 -11.32 7.86
N PRO A 125 19.14 -11.22 7.11
CA PRO A 125 17.84 -11.67 7.57
C PRO A 125 17.77 -13.21 7.64
N PRO A 126 16.79 -13.79 8.37
CA PRO A 126 16.60 -15.23 8.42
C PRO A 126 16.28 -15.84 7.04
N ASP A 127 16.74 -17.08 6.83
CA ASP A 127 16.67 -17.78 5.54
C ASP A 127 15.23 -18.08 5.09
N SER A 128 14.30 -18.31 6.02
CA SER A 128 12.89 -18.50 5.70
C SER A 128 11.98 -17.73 6.64
N GLU A 129 11.15 -16.87 6.06
CA GLU A 129 10.03 -16.24 6.72
C GLU A 129 8.88 -16.24 5.72
N LEU A 130 7.77 -16.84 6.12
CA LEU A 130 6.61 -17.09 5.25
C LEU A 130 5.46 -16.18 5.67
N PRO A 131 4.72 -15.59 4.72
CA PRO A 131 3.51 -14.85 5.03
C PRO A 131 2.42 -15.78 5.58
N PRO A 132 1.45 -15.24 6.34
CA PRO A 132 0.24 -15.96 6.71
C PRO A 132 -0.44 -16.61 5.50
N VAL A 133 -1.02 -17.81 5.66
CA VAL A 133 -1.66 -18.55 4.55
C VAL A 133 -2.75 -17.72 3.87
N ALA A 134 -3.57 -17.02 4.65
CA ALA A 134 -4.62 -16.14 4.13
C ALA A 134 -4.05 -14.96 3.32
N HIS A 135 -2.92 -14.38 3.76
CA HIS A 135 -2.20 -13.34 2.99
C HIS A 135 -1.67 -13.89 1.66
N ARG A 136 -1.13 -15.11 1.65
CA ARG A 136 -0.65 -15.76 0.41
C ARG A 136 -1.78 -16.00 -0.58
N GLY A 137 -2.89 -16.60 -0.14
CA GLY A 137 -4.06 -16.81 -1.00
C GLY A 137 -4.66 -15.51 -1.53
N PHE A 138 -4.68 -14.46 -0.70
CA PHE A 138 -5.07 -13.13 -1.13
C PHE A 138 -4.13 -12.56 -2.21
N THR A 139 -2.82 -12.65 -1.98
CA THR A 139 -1.78 -12.19 -2.91
C THR A 139 -1.90 -12.90 -4.25
N GLU A 140 -2.04 -14.22 -4.25
CA GLU A 140 -2.21 -15.02 -5.47
C GLU A 140 -3.46 -14.60 -6.25
N ALA A 141 -4.59 -14.42 -5.57
CA ALA A 141 -5.85 -14.02 -6.20
C ALA A 141 -5.79 -12.60 -6.78
N MET A 142 -5.14 -11.66 -6.10
CA MET A 142 -5.17 -10.24 -6.45
C MET A 142 -4.00 -9.78 -7.31
N LEU A 143 -2.94 -10.58 -7.46
CA LEU A 143 -1.72 -10.19 -8.19
C LEU A 143 -2.01 -9.70 -9.60
N ALA A 144 -2.76 -10.46 -10.38
CA ALA A 144 -3.08 -10.12 -11.77
C ALA A 144 -3.92 -8.84 -11.89
N PRO A 145 -5.12 -8.73 -11.27
CA PRO A 145 -5.94 -7.53 -11.42
C PRO A 145 -5.27 -6.27 -10.82
N TYR A 146 -4.51 -6.42 -9.72
CA TYR A 146 -3.81 -5.27 -9.13
C TYR A 146 -2.66 -4.79 -10.03
N THR A 147 -1.94 -5.72 -10.68
CA THR A 147 -0.88 -5.38 -11.63
C THR A 147 -1.44 -4.73 -12.88
N ALA A 148 -2.55 -5.22 -13.42
CA ALA A 148 -3.22 -4.61 -14.57
C ALA A 148 -3.67 -3.17 -14.27
N TYR A 149 -4.28 -2.95 -13.10
CA TYR A 149 -4.66 -1.61 -12.66
C TYR A 149 -3.45 -0.69 -12.48
N ALA A 150 -2.40 -1.15 -11.79
CA ALA A 150 -1.18 -0.37 -11.62
C ALA A 150 -0.50 -0.06 -12.97
N HIS A 151 -0.53 -1.00 -13.92
CA HIS A 151 0.03 -0.81 -15.25
C HIS A 151 -0.70 0.28 -16.03
N ALA A 152 -2.03 0.37 -15.94
CA ALA A 152 -2.81 1.41 -16.61
C ALA A 152 -2.36 2.83 -16.21
N PHE A 153 -1.94 3.04 -14.96
CA PHE A 153 -1.48 4.37 -14.49
C PHE A 153 0.03 4.58 -14.59
N LEU A 154 0.83 3.52 -14.43
CA LEU A 154 2.29 3.63 -14.33
C LEU A 154 3.01 3.37 -15.66
N GLN A 155 2.30 2.79 -16.65
CA GLN A 155 2.75 2.56 -18.03
C GLN A 155 4.12 1.88 -18.12
N SER A 156 4.43 1.08 -17.11
CA SER A 156 5.67 0.36 -16.99
C SER A 156 5.41 -0.86 -16.15
N GLU A 157 5.49 -2.02 -16.79
CA GLU A 157 5.26 -3.30 -16.14
C GLU A 157 6.17 -3.50 -14.92
N ARG A 158 7.43 -3.05 -15.01
CA ARG A 158 8.37 -3.06 -13.89
C ARG A 158 7.88 -2.20 -12.72
N ARG A 159 7.39 -0.98 -12.98
CA ARG A 159 6.88 -0.07 -11.93
C ARG A 159 5.57 -0.58 -11.33
N ALA A 160 4.71 -1.16 -12.16
CA ALA A 160 3.45 -1.79 -11.74
C ALA A 160 3.72 -2.95 -10.78
N ARG A 161 4.53 -3.93 -11.19
CA ARG A 161 4.91 -5.07 -10.33
C ARG A 161 5.61 -4.65 -9.04
N ALA A 162 6.52 -3.68 -9.11
CA ALA A 162 7.18 -3.16 -7.91
C ALA A 162 6.17 -2.51 -6.94
N THR A 163 5.25 -1.68 -7.44
CA THR A 163 4.22 -1.02 -6.62
C THR A 163 3.26 -2.03 -5.99
N VAL A 164 2.83 -3.04 -6.74
CA VAL A 164 1.96 -4.11 -6.25
C VAL A 164 2.67 -4.97 -5.21
N GLY A 165 3.95 -5.30 -5.43
CA GLY A 165 4.78 -6.01 -4.46
C GLY A 165 4.88 -5.26 -3.12
N GLU A 166 5.11 -3.95 -3.15
CA GLU A 166 5.12 -3.12 -1.95
C GLU A 166 3.77 -3.11 -1.23
N VAL A 167 2.65 -3.10 -1.97
CA VAL A 167 1.31 -3.17 -1.38
C VAL A 167 1.13 -4.48 -0.62
N PHE A 168 1.55 -5.61 -1.21
CA PHE A 168 1.50 -6.91 -0.52
C PHE A 168 2.45 -6.98 0.67
N ASP A 169 3.60 -6.31 0.61
CA ASP A 169 4.51 -6.20 1.75
C ASP A 169 3.92 -5.39 2.90
N ILE A 170 3.26 -4.27 2.60
CA ILE A 170 2.54 -3.47 3.61
C ILE A 170 1.40 -4.30 4.21
N LEU A 171 0.60 -4.97 3.37
CA LEU A 171 -0.48 -5.86 3.84
C LEU A 171 0.04 -7.00 4.70
N TRP A 172 1.25 -7.52 4.45
CA TRP A 172 1.85 -8.51 5.33
C TRP A 172 2.15 -7.88 6.70
N LEU A 173 2.75 -6.69 6.73
CA LEU A 173 3.05 -5.99 7.99
C LEU A 173 1.80 -5.60 8.78
N THR A 174 0.68 -5.36 8.10
CA THR A 174 -0.57 -4.91 8.71
C THR A 174 -1.69 -5.95 8.61
N TRP A 175 -1.36 -7.23 8.39
CA TRP A 175 -2.36 -8.26 8.07
C TRP A 175 -3.47 -8.38 9.13
N ASP A 176 -3.09 -8.36 10.41
CA ASP A 176 -4.05 -8.41 11.53
C ASP A 176 -5.04 -7.24 11.51
N GLN A 177 -4.60 -6.06 11.06
CA GLN A 177 -5.46 -4.89 10.91
C GLN A 177 -6.35 -5.01 9.67
N ALA A 178 -5.80 -5.55 8.57
CA ALA A 178 -6.52 -5.74 7.33
C ALA A 178 -7.68 -6.75 7.47
N ILE A 179 -7.50 -7.82 8.26
CA ILE A 179 -8.57 -8.79 8.54
C ILE A 179 -9.58 -8.30 9.58
N ALA A 180 -9.19 -7.35 10.43
CA ALA A 180 -10.09 -6.70 11.38
C ALA A 180 -10.95 -5.59 10.74
N ALA A 181 -10.59 -5.14 9.53
CA ALA A 181 -11.38 -4.17 8.77
C ALA A 181 -12.74 -4.77 8.35
N PRO A 182 -13.80 -3.96 8.20
CA PRO A 182 -15.12 -4.45 7.76
C PRO A 182 -15.08 -5.19 6.43
N ASP A 183 -14.17 -4.80 5.54
CA ASP A 183 -13.88 -5.48 4.29
C ASP A 183 -12.37 -5.40 3.98
N THR A 184 -11.70 -6.55 4.09
CA THR A 184 -10.27 -6.69 3.80
C THR A 184 -9.93 -6.37 2.35
N ARG A 185 -10.79 -6.73 1.39
CA ARG A 185 -10.54 -6.47 -0.03
C ARG A 185 -10.64 -4.98 -0.32
N ARG A 186 -11.64 -4.31 0.25
CA ARG A 186 -11.81 -2.86 0.10
C ARG A 186 -10.66 -2.10 0.74
N HIS A 187 -10.19 -2.54 1.90
CA HIS A 187 -9.02 -1.98 2.55
C HIS A 187 -7.76 -2.11 1.67
N ALA A 188 -7.49 -3.32 1.16
CA ALA A 188 -6.37 -3.57 0.26
C ALA A 188 -6.46 -2.77 -1.05
N TRP A 189 -7.67 -2.63 -1.60
CA TRP A 189 -7.91 -1.81 -2.79
C TRP A 189 -7.51 -0.34 -2.55
N HIS A 190 -7.96 0.26 -1.44
CA HIS A 190 -7.60 1.65 -1.13
C HIS A 190 -6.10 1.84 -0.95
N LEU A 191 -5.42 0.88 -0.32
CA LEU A 191 -3.96 0.90 -0.19
C LEU A 191 -3.29 0.84 -1.56
N LEU A 192 -3.68 -0.09 -2.43
CA LEU A 192 -3.19 -0.18 -3.81
C LEU A 192 -3.40 1.14 -4.55
N ARG A 193 -4.64 1.61 -4.60
CA ARG A 193 -5.05 2.82 -5.33
C ARG A 193 -4.26 4.03 -4.86
N GLY A 194 -4.12 4.23 -3.54
CA GLY A 194 -3.35 5.33 -2.98
C GLY A 194 -1.89 5.31 -3.46
N ARG A 195 -1.24 4.14 -3.44
CA ARG A 195 0.16 4.02 -3.90
C ARG A 195 0.32 4.19 -5.40
N VAL A 196 -0.58 3.61 -6.19
CA VAL A 196 -0.57 3.73 -7.66
C VAL A 196 -0.76 5.19 -8.06
N LEU A 197 -1.81 5.85 -7.55
CA LEU A 197 -2.11 7.24 -7.88
C LEU A 197 -1.07 8.22 -7.34
N HIS A 198 -0.38 7.90 -6.24
CA HIS A 198 0.74 8.71 -5.77
C HIS A 198 1.91 8.72 -6.78
N ARG A 199 2.15 7.60 -7.47
CA ARG A 199 3.27 7.42 -8.42
C ARG A 199 2.88 7.66 -9.89
N ALA A 200 1.59 7.77 -10.16
CA ALA A 200 1.07 8.11 -11.47
C ALA A 200 1.58 9.50 -11.87
N HIS A 201 1.86 9.66 -13.17
CA HIS A 201 2.14 10.99 -13.70
C HIS A 201 0.89 11.87 -13.53
N ARG A 202 1.08 13.13 -13.18
CA ARG A 202 -0.03 14.07 -12.98
C ARG A 202 -0.04 15.11 -14.07
N ARG A 203 -1.24 15.40 -14.56
CA ARG A 203 -1.48 16.52 -15.47
C ARG A 203 -1.41 17.85 -14.69
N PRO A 204 -1.29 18.99 -15.39
CA PRO A 204 -1.29 20.32 -14.76
C PRO A 204 -2.53 20.60 -13.89
N ASP A 205 -3.66 19.95 -14.16
CA ASP A 205 -4.89 20.03 -13.36
C ASP A 205 -4.92 19.07 -12.15
N GLY A 206 -3.81 18.37 -11.87
CA GLY A 206 -3.63 17.47 -10.73
C GLY A 206 -4.18 16.06 -10.93
N ARG A 207 -4.90 15.79 -12.02
CA ARG A 207 -5.49 14.48 -12.33
C ARG A 207 -4.42 13.49 -12.81
N PRO A 208 -4.61 12.16 -12.58
CA PRO A 208 -3.70 11.16 -13.11
C PRO A 208 -3.72 11.16 -14.65
N ASP A 209 -2.55 11.00 -15.26
CA ASP A 209 -2.43 10.91 -16.70
C ASP A 209 -2.65 9.47 -17.19
N LEU A 210 -3.84 9.24 -17.76
CA LEU A 210 -4.22 7.96 -18.38
C LEU A 210 -3.93 7.95 -19.88
N ARG A 211 -3.52 9.05 -20.51
CA ARG A 211 -3.36 9.11 -21.97
C ARG A 211 -2.27 8.19 -22.45
N ALA A 212 -1.21 8.00 -21.67
CA ALA A 212 -0.19 7.05 -22.09
C ALA A 212 -0.56 5.57 -21.89
N ALA A 213 -1.68 5.27 -21.22
CA ALA A 213 -2.32 3.96 -21.34
C ALA A 213 -2.91 3.76 -22.74
N ALA A 214 -3.40 4.83 -23.39
CA ALA A 214 -3.88 4.81 -24.78
C ALA A 214 -2.82 4.33 -25.77
N PHE A 215 -1.55 4.67 -25.54
CA PHE A 215 -0.45 4.27 -26.43
C PHE A 215 -0.09 2.78 -26.31
N ALA A 216 -0.48 2.13 -25.21
CA ALA A 216 -0.14 0.75 -24.89
C ALA A 216 -1.28 -0.24 -25.21
N THR A 217 -2.31 0.20 -25.93
CA THR A 217 -3.45 -0.62 -26.33
C THR A 217 -3.05 -1.54 -27.50
N GLU A 218 -3.52 -2.80 -27.51
CA GLU A 218 -3.26 -3.78 -28.57
C GLU A 218 -3.79 -3.30 -29.95
N ALA A 219 -4.90 -2.58 -29.97
CA ALA A 219 -5.48 -1.88 -31.09
C ALA A 219 -4.52 -0.86 -31.67
N GLN A 220 -3.78 -0.10 -30.85
CA GLN A 220 -2.75 0.84 -31.32
C GLN A 220 -1.60 0.14 -32.02
N ALA A 221 -1.22 -1.05 -31.54
CA ALA A 221 -0.11 -1.83 -32.07
C ALA A 221 -0.42 -2.49 -33.42
N ARG A 222 -1.71 -2.53 -33.80
CA ARG A 222 -2.20 -3.07 -35.08
C ARG A 222 -2.43 -1.99 -36.15
N ILE A 223 -2.27 -0.71 -35.83
CA ILE A 223 -2.40 0.40 -36.78
C ILE A 223 -1.01 0.69 -37.38
N ASP A 224 -0.80 0.28 -38.63
CA ASP A 224 0.46 0.45 -39.36
C ASP A 224 0.66 1.89 -39.87
N ASP A 225 -0.43 2.62 -40.14
CA ASP A 225 -0.36 4.02 -40.60
C ASP A 225 -0.20 5.01 -39.44
N LEU A 226 0.83 5.85 -39.53
CA LEU A 226 1.16 6.80 -38.48
C LEU A 226 0.09 7.91 -38.32
N GLY A 227 -0.53 8.35 -39.43
CA GLY A 227 -1.58 9.37 -39.43
C GLY A 227 -2.89 8.88 -38.79
N GLU A 228 -3.32 7.67 -39.16
CA GLU A 228 -4.44 6.99 -38.53
C GLU A 228 -4.17 6.71 -37.06
N ARG A 229 -2.95 6.32 -36.70
CA ARG A 229 -2.54 6.14 -35.31
C ARG A 229 -2.66 7.44 -34.53
N PHE A 230 -2.19 8.58 -35.06
CA PHE A 230 -2.33 9.88 -34.41
C PHE A 230 -3.78 10.33 -34.29
N ALA A 231 -4.61 10.17 -35.33
CA ALA A 231 -6.03 10.50 -35.27
C ALA A 231 -6.79 9.61 -34.26
N HIS A 232 -6.39 8.34 -34.13
CA HIS A 232 -6.89 7.42 -33.11
C HIS A 232 -6.46 7.90 -31.71
N ILE A 233 -5.18 8.20 -31.49
CA ILE A 233 -4.66 8.76 -30.22
C ILE A 233 -5.44 10.01 -29.80
N GLU A 234 -5.68 10.94 -30.71
CA GLU A 234 -6.38 12.20 -30.42
C GLU A 234 -7.84 11.94 -30.00
N ARG A 235 -8.54 11.04 -30.72
CA ARG A 235 -9.91 10.62 -30.39
C ARG A 235 -9.99 9.99 -29.00
N PHE A 236 -9.02 9.14 -28.66
CA PHE A 236 -9.00 8.48 -27.36
C PHE A 236 -8.49 9.37 -26.24
N SER A 237 -7.70 10.42 -26.53
CA SER A 237 -7.19 11.34 -25.50
C SER A 237 -8.31 12.04 -24.74
N HIS A 238 -9.39 12.45 -25.43
CA HIS A 238 -10.59 13.01 -24.78
C HIS A 238 -11.31 12.00 -23.89
N PHE A 239 -11.39 10.73 -24.31
CA PHE A 239 -11.96 9.66 -23.49
C PHE A 239 -11.15 9.46 -22.21
N PHE A 240 -9.81 9.34 -22.31
CA PHE A 240 -8.95 9.17 -21.15
C PHE A 240 -8.99 10.37 -20.19
N ASP A 241 -9.14 11.59 -20.72
CA ASP A 241 -9.36 12.78 -19.89
C ASP A 241 -10.68 12.72 -19.12
N ALA A 242 -11.76 12.28 -19.78
CA ALA A 242 -13.06 12.13 -19.15
C ALA A 242 -13.04 11.04 -18.07
N VAL A 243 -12.39 9.90 -18.33
CA VAL A 243 -12.18 8.84 -17.33
C VAL A 243 -11.37 9.35 -16.15
N ALA A 244 -10.29 10.11 -16.39
CA ALA A 244 -9.49 10.70 -15.31
C ALA A 244 -10.26 11.72 -14.46
N ALA A 245 -11.31 12.32 -15.02
CA ALA A 245 -12.19 13.29 -14.35
C ALA A 245 -13.29 12.65 -13.50
N LEU A 246 -13.57 11.36 -13.65
CA LEU A 246 -14.60 10.67 -12.89
C LEU A 246 -14.29 10.66 -11.38
N PRO A 247 -15.33 10.60 -10.52
CA PRO A 247 -15.20 10.26 -9.10
C PRO A 247 -14.38 8.99 -8.91
N GLU A 248 -13.63 8.89 -7.82
CA GLU A 248 -12.59 7.85 -7.68
C GLU A 248 -13.12 6.43 -7.88
N ASP A 249 -14.21 6.06 -7.19
CA ASP A 249 -14.77 4.70 -7.29
C ASP A 249 -15.37 4.42 -8.67
N GLN A 250 -15.91 5.44 -9.35
CA GLN A 250 -16.42 5.32 -10.73
C GLN A 250 -15.27 5.11 -11.72
N ARG A 251 -14.20 5.90 -11.58
CA ARG A 251 -12.97 5.74 -12.37
C ARG A 251 -12.38 4.35 -12.19
N ASP A 252 -12.28 3.88 -10.94
CA ASP A 252 -11.70 2.58 -10.62
C ASP A 252 -12.46 1.45 -11.34
N VAL A 253 -13.81 1.48 -11.33
CA VAL A 253 -14.66 0.53 -12.08
C VAL A 253 -14.41 0.61 -13.59
N VAL A 254 -14.38 1.82 -14.15
CA VAL A 254 -14.15 2.03 -15.59
C VAL A 254 -12.77 1.54 -16.01
N VAL A 255 -11.72 1.86 -15.25
CA VAL A 255 -10.35 1.42 -15.54
C VAL A 255 -10.27 -0.11 -15.51
N LEU A 256 -10.75 -0.75 -14.45
CA LEU A 256 -10.70 -2.22 -14.36
C LEU A 256 -11.47 -2.89 -15.48
N ARG A 257 -12.67 -2.41 -15.80
CA ARG A 257 -13.52 -3.04 -16.81
C ARG A 257 -12.99 -2.81 -18.23
N TYR A 258 -12.75 -1.57 -18.60
CA TYR A 258 -12.55 -1.20 -20.02
C TYR A 258 -11.07 -1.05 -20.39
N LEU A 259 -10.21 -0.63 -19.45
CA LEU A 259 -8.77 -0.49 -19.73
C LEU A 259 -8.00 -1.76 -19.37
N CYS A 260 -8.40 -2.47 -18.32
CA CYS A 260 -7.76 -3.72 -17.90
C CYS A 260 -8.46 -4.97 -18.43
N GLY A 261 -9.60 -4.84 -19.10
CA GLY A 261 -10.37 -5.97 -19.66
C GLY A 261 -10.92 -6.95 -18.60
N ILE A 262 -11.07 -6.51 -17.35
CA ILE A 262 -11.57 -7.38 -16.27
C ILE A 262 -13.07 -7.56 -16.45
N HIS A 263 -13.50 -8.82 -16.47
CA HIS A 263 -14.90 -9.17 -16.63
C HIS A 263 -15.78 -8.47 -15.58
N ARG A 264 -16.93 -7.93 -16.00
CA ARG A 264 -17.82 -7.11 -15.17
C ARG A 264 -18.18 -7.80 -13.84
N ASP A 265 -18.34 -9.12 -13.84
CA ASP A 265 -18.73 -9.90 -12.66
C ASP A 265 -17.56 -10.10 -11.68
N ALA A 266 -16.31 -9.91 -12.12
CA ALA A 266 -15.11 -10.02 -11.30
C ALA A 266 -14.72 -8.68 -10.63
N VAL A 267 -15.07 -7.54 -11.24
CA VAL A 267 -14.76 -6.19 -10.74
C VAL A 267 -15.18 -5.97 -9.27
N PRO A 268 -16.39 -6.35 -8.81
CA PRO A 268 -16.77 -6.18 -7.40
C PRO A 268 -15.83 -6.93 -6.45
N GLY A 269 -15.42 -8.14 -6.85
CA GLY A 269 -14.48 -8.96 -6.09
C GLY A 269 -13.07 -8.36 -6.00
N VAL A 270 -12.62 -7.64 -7.02
CA VAL A 270 -11.33 -6.93 -7.02
C VAL A 270 -11.38 -5.69 -6.11
N LEU A 271 -12.48 -4.93 -6.18
CA LEU A 271 -12.65 -3.66 -5.46
C LEU A 271 -13.06 -3.83 -3.99
N GLY A 272 -13.56 -5.00 -3.59
CA GLY A 272 -14.23 -5.16 -2.30
C GLY A 272 -15.56 -4.40 -2.26
N LEU A 273 -16.36 -4.57 -3.31
CA LEU A 273 -17.68 -3.97 -3.45
C LEU A 273 -18.75 -5.06 -3.56
N SER A 274 -19.98 -4.73 -3.18
CA SER A 274 -21.13 -5.56 -3.57
C SER A 274 -21.37 -5.42 -5.08
N PRO A 275 -21.89 -6.47 -5.75
CA PRO A 275 -22.22 -6.40 -7.18
C PRO A 275 -23.20 -5.26 -7.51
N ALA A 276 -24.16 -4.99 -6.63
CA ALA A 276 -25.11 -3.90 -6.79
C ALA A 276 -24.42 -2.52 -6.80
N ILE A 277 -23.49 -2.27 -5.86
CA ILE A 277 -22.76 -1.00 -5.82
C ILE A 277 -21.88 -0.84 -7.05
N ALA A 278 -21.15 -1.89 -7.45
CA ALA A 278 -20.31 -1.84 -8.65
C ALA A 278 -21.12 -1.56 -9.91
N HIS A 279 -22.33 -2.14 -10.02
CA HIS A 279 -23.24 -1.89 -11.13
C HIS A 279 -23.73 -0.44 -11.15
N THR A 280 -24.15 0.10 -10.00
CA THR A 280 -24.55 1.51 -9.88
C THR A 280 -23.41 2.47 -10.25
N LEU A 281 -22.17 2.18 -9.81
CA LEU A 281 -21.00 2.98 -10.17
C LEU A 281 -20.68 2.92 -11.66
N ASP A 282 -20.72 1.75 -12.29
CA ASP A 282 -20.53 1.58 -13.75
C ASP A 282 -21.60 2.37 -14.52
N HIS A 283 -22.87 2.25 -14.11
CA HIS A 283 -23.97 2.98 -14.73
C HIS A 283 -23.80 4.50 -14.65
N HIS A 284 -23.47 5.03 -13.46
CA HIS A 284 -23.23 6.47 -13.31
C HIS A 284 -21.99 6.95 -14.07
N ALA A 285 -20.94 6.15 -14.09
CA ALA A 285 -19.74 6.47 -14.86
C ALA A 285 -20.06 6.57 -16.36
N ARG A 286 -20.80 5.60 -16.91
CA ARG A 286 -21.24 5.60 -18.30
C ARG A 286 -22.07 6.84 -18.62
N TRP A 287 -23.06 7.14 -17.79
CA TRP A 287 -23.90 8.32 -17.99
C TRP A 287 -23.10 9.64 -17.97
N ALA A 288 -22.09 9.73 -17.09
CA ALA A 288 -21.20 10.89 -17.03
C ALA A 288 -20.27 11.01 -18.26
N LEU A 289 -19.89 9.89 -18.88
CA LEU A 289 -19.10 9.87 -20.11
C LEU A 289 -19.97 10.21 -21.33
N GLU A 290 -21.17 9.65 -21.42
CA GLU A 290 -22.16 9.94 -22.49
C GLU A 290 -22.56 11.42 -22.49
N GLY A 291 -22.77 12.01 -21.32
CA GLY A 291 -23.06 13.45 -21.18
C GLY A 291 -21.97 14.38 -21.72
N GLN A 292 -20.76 13.86 -21.97
CA GLN A 292 -19.64 14.60 -22.58
C GLN A 292 -19.53 14.36 -24.10
N GLY A 293 -20.51 13.70 -24.71
CA GLY A 293 -20.53 13.40 -26.15
C GLY A 293 -19.52 12.33 -26.56
N LEU A 294 -18.99 11.55 -25.61
CA LEU A 294 -18.08 10.44 -25.87
C LEU A 294 -18.87 9.17 -26.20
N PRO A 295 -18.39 8.37 -27.18
CA PRO A 295 -19.05 7.13 -27.59
C PRO A 295 -19.12 6.15 -26.42
N HIS A 296 -20.12 5.28 -26.47
CA HIS A 296 -20.39 4.35 -25.39
C HIS A 296 -19.22 3.38 -25.21
N PRO A 297 -18.74 3.14 -23.97
CA PRO A 297 -17.71 2.13 -23.71
C PRO A 297 -18.12 0.65 -23.94
N ASP A 298 -19.26 0.37 -24.57
CA ASP A 298 -19.61 -0.98 -25.03
C ASP A 298 -19.80 -1.00 -26.58
N ASP A 299 -19.54 0.12 -27.29
CA ASP A 299 -19.66 0.18 -28.75
C ASP A 299 -18.56 -0.68 -29.42
N PRO A 300 -18.90 -1.59 -30.34
CA PRO A 300 -17.92 -2.39 -31.08
C PRO A 300 -17.05 -1.47 -31.95
N GLY A 301 -15.88 -1.11 -31.42
CA GLY A 301 -14.92 -0.17 -32.02
C GLY A 301 -14.54 1.03 -31.15
N ALA A 302 -15.23 1.29 -30.04
CA ALA A 302 -14.96 2.43 -29.14
C ALA A 302 -14.20 2.04 -27.87
N THR A 303 -14.10 0.76 -27.53
CA THR A 303 -13.70 0.35 -26.16
C THR A 303 -12.91 -0.91 -26.03
N THR A 304 -12.53 -1.51 -27.15
CA THR A 304 -11.48 -2.51 -27.11
C THR A 304 -10.18 -1.79 -27.44
N PRO A 305 -9.36 -1.45 -26.42
CA PRO A 305 -7.96 -1.25 -26.65
C PRO A 305 -7.34 -2.49 -27.31
#